data_AF-A0A7W0S4Q0-F1
#
_entry.id   AF-A0A7W0S4Q0-F1
#
_cell.length_a   1.000
_cell.length_b   1.000
_cell.length_c   1.000
_cell.angle_alpha   90.00
_cell.angle_beta   90.00
_cell.angle_gamma   90.00
#
_symmetry.space_group_name_H-M   'P 1'
#
loop_
_entity.id
_entity.type
_entity.pdbx_description
1 polymer ?
#
loop_
_entity_poly.entity_id
_entity_poly.type
_entity_poly.pdbx_seq_one_letter_code
_entity_poly.pdbx_strand_id
1 'polypeptide(L)'
;MKRVNFPLDANANRVLDITGTLAPGMWSYRPLIADVPEFVHHRFATVEERGWEADAFSSSTLTGTYLETSKHYYPERPSIDQVPPARLFFDTVVLQLPRQAREHITLDAVRSAAPDLCPGDALLIATGWDRHWWNRDLFVMESPHFERAAMEWIVE
;
A
#
# COMPACT_ATOMS: atom_id res chain seq x y z
N MET A 1 16.51 20.04 10.27
CA MET A 1 15.18 20.19 9.61
C MET A 1 14.25 20.85 10.61
N LYS A 2 13.79 22.09 10.36
CA LYS A 2 12.88 22.80 11.27
C LYS A 2 11.49 22.17 11.13
N ARG A 3 10.96 21.58 12.21
CA ARG A 3 9.55 21.17 12.29
C ARG A 3 8.69 22.44 12.32
N VAL A 4 8.00 22.70 11.21
CA VAL A 4 6.92 23.68 11.18
C VAL A 4 5.70 22.96 11.75
N ASN A 5 5.30 23.33 12.98
CA ASN A 5 4.05 22.87 13.56
C ASN A 5 2.93 23.75 12.99
N PHE A 6 2.09 23.19 12.14
CA PHE A 6 0.78 23.76 11.87
C PHE A 6 -0.13 23.43 13.07
N PRO A 7 -0.80 24.42 13.70
CA PRO A 7 -1.80 24.14 14.70
C PRO A 7 -2.98 23.48 13.99
N LEU A 8 -3.21 22.19 14.24
CA LEU A 8 -4.42 21.51 13.80
C LEU A 8 -5.53 21.80 14.83
N ASP A 9 -6.63 22.39 14.37
CA ASP A 9 -7.86 22.55 15.14
C ASP A 9 -8.33 21.20 15.67
N ALA A 10 -8.78 21.17 16.92
CA ALA A 10 -9.31 19.96 17.57
C ALA A 10 -10.59 19.40 16.91
N ASN A 11 -11.17 20.13 15.95
CA ASN A 11 -12.33 19.75 15.13
C ASN A 11 -11.99 19.51 13.65
N ALA A 12 -10.70 19.53 13.26
CA ALA A 12 -10.30 19.24 11.89
C ALA A 12 -10.18 17.73 11.67
N ASN A 13 -10.79 17.22 10.60
CA ASN A 13 -10.59 15.84 10.17
C ASN A 13 -9.09 15.57 10.02
N ARG A 14 -8.58 14.61 10.81
CA ARG A 14 -7.18 14.21 10.76
C ARG A 14 -6.94 13.38 9.50
N VAL A 15 -6.12 13.89 8.59
CA VAL A 15 -5.65 13.14 7.43
C VAL A 15 -4.41 12.35 7.84
N LEU A 16 -4.44 11.03 7.63
CA LEU A 16 -3.29 10.16 7.81
C LEU A 16 -2.80 9.70 6.44
N ASP A 17 -1.55 10.00 6.14
CA ASP A 17 -0.88 9.42 4.98
C ASP A 17 -0.45 7.98 5.30
N ILE A 18 -0.92 7.03 4.50
CA ILE A 18 -0.62 5.60 4.60
C ILE A 18 0.24 5.12 3.42
N THR A 19 0.79 6.05 2.65
CA THR A 19 1.62 5.73 1.49
C THR A 19 3.10 5.69 1.86
N GLY A 20 3.83 4.76 1.25
CA GLY A 20 5.27 4.71 1.32
C GLY A 20 5.91 5.51 0.19
N THR A 21 7.03 6.19 0.47
CA THR A 21 7.76 6.98 -0.52
C THR A 21 8.28 6.09 -1.66
N LEU A 22 8.08 6.55 -2.90
CA LEU A 22 8.69 5.97 -4.09
C LEU A 22 10.06 6.60 -4.33
N ALA A 23 11.09 5.77 -4.45
CA ALA A 23 12.43 6.21 -4.80
C ALA A 23 13.21 5.07 -5.47
N PRO A 24 14.20 5.38 -6.34
CA PRO A 24 15.11 4.38 -6.86
C PRO A 24 15.77 3.60 -5.71
N GLY A 25 15.86 2.28 -5.85
CA GLY A 25 16.43 1.40 -4.82
C GLY A 25 15.47 1.00 -3.70
N MET A 26 14.18 1.36 -3.77
CA MET A 26 13.15 0.73 -2.92
C MET A 26 12.97 -0.77 -3.24
N TRP A 27 12.19 -1.48 -2.42
CA TRP A 27 11.84 -2.88 -2.70
C TRP A 27 11.12 -3.02 -4.05
N SER A 28 11.23 -4.20 -4.66
CA SER A 28 10.52 -4.55 -5.89
C SER A 28 10.20 -6.04 -5.88
N TYR A 29 9.34 -6.48 -6.81
CA TYR A 29 9.03 -7.90 -6.99
C TYR A 29 10.11 -8.68 -7.75
N ARG A 30 11.28 -8.08 -8.05
CA ARG A 30 12.38 -8.75 -8.78
C ARG A 30 12.85 -10.09 -8.20
N PRO A 31 12.88 -10.29 -6.87
CA PRO A 31 13.20 -11.60 -6.31
C PRO A 31 12.24 -12.72 -6.75
N LEU A 32 11.00 -12.37 -7.15
CA LEU A 32 9.98 -13.31 -7.63
C LEU A 32 9.82 -13.27 -9.16
N ILE A 33 10.01 -12.10 -9.78
CA ILE A 33 9.79 -11.84 -11.21
C ILE A 33 10.99 -11.05 -11.74
N ALA A 34 12.00 -11.76 -12.22
CA ALA A 34 13.32 -11.18 -12.53
C ALA A 34 13.30 -9.95 -13.46
N ASP A 35 12.35 -9.88 -14.38
CA ASP A 35 12.23 -8.84 -15.41
C ASP A 35 11.20 -7.75 -15.07
N VAL A 36 10.59 -7.77 -13.88
CA VAL A 36 9.66 -6.71 -13.48
C VAL A 36 10.37 -5.35 -13.46
N PRO A 37 9.77 -4.30 -14.06
CA PRO A 37 10.32 -2.94 -13.99
C PRO A 37 10.38 -2.43 -12.54
N GLU A 38 11.53 -1.92 -12.13
CA GLU A 38 11.69 -1.18 -10.88
C GLU A 38 11.29 0.28 -11.06
N PHE A 39 11.09 1.00 -9.94
CA PHE A 39 10.90 2.44 -9.97
C PHE A 39 12.17 3.13 -10.46
N VAL A 40 12.05 3.84 -11.57
CA VAL A 40 13.11 4.68 -12.14
C VAL A 40 12.65 6.12 -12.09
N HIS A 41 13.55 7.02 -11.70
CA HIS A 41 13.33 8.44 -11.62
C HIS A 41 14.48 9.19 -12.29
N HIS A 42 14.14 10.24 -13.02
CA HIS A 42 15.07 11.07 -13.78
C HIS A 42 14.70 12.54 -13.63
N ARG A 43 15.66 13.35 -13.16
CA ARG A 43 15.54 14.81 -13.14
C ARG A 43 15.50 15.36 -14.56
N PHE A 44 14.33 15.83 -15.01
CA PHE A 44 14.15 16.27 -16.41
C PHE A 44 14.46 17.75 -16.62
N ALA A 45 14.09 18.60 -15.67
CA ALA A 45 14.36 20.03 -15.70
C ALA A 45 14.52 20.59 -14.29
N THR A 46 15.42 21.55 -14.14
CA THR A 46 15.50 22.39 -12.93
C THR A 46 15.13 23.83 -13.25
N VAL A 47 14.66 24.56 -12.22
CA VAL A 47 14.35 25.99 -12.37
C VAL A 47 15.56 26.79 -12.82
N GLU A 48 16.77 26.46 -12.33
CA GLU A 48 18.01 27.14 -12.71
C GLU A 48 18.33 26.98 -14.20
N GLU A 49 18.17 25.77 -14.74
CA GLU A 49 18.51 25.47 -16.13
C GLU A 49 17.43 25.91 -17.12
N ARG A 50 16.15 25.82 -16.73
CA ARG A 50 15.02 25.94 -17.67
C ARG A 50 13.89 26.88 -17.24
N GLY A 51 13.98 27.47 -16.04
CA GLY A 51 12.94 28.35 -15.49
C GLY A 51 11.71 27.61 -14.91
N TRP A 52 11.71 26.28 -14.94
CA TRP A 52 10.67 25.41 -14.35
C TRP A 52 11.29 24.07 -13.96
N GLU A 53 10.63 23.35 -13.06
CA GLU A 53 11.08 22.06 -12.56
C GLU A 53 10.10 20.95 -12.96
N ALA A 54 10.65 19.82 -13.40
CA ALA A 54 9.89 18.60 -13.57
C ALA A 54 10.83 17.39 -13.58
N ASP A 55 10.24 16.27 -13.19
CA ASP A 55 10.87 14.96 -13.18
C ASP A 55 10.08 13.99 -14.07
N ALA A 56 10.78 13.02 -14.63
CA ALA A 56 10.18 11.88 -15.32
C ALA A 56 10.42 10.61 -14.51
N PHE A 57 9.44 9.72 -14.46
CA PHE A 57 9.58 8.43 -13.79
C PHE A 57 8.88 7.32 -14.57
N SER A 58 9.27 6.08 -14.31
CA SER A 58 8.60 4.88 -14.81
C SER A 58 8.56 3.81 -13.72
N SER A 59 7.51 2.98 -13.73
CA SER A 59 7.32 1.89 -12.77
C SER A 59 6.36 0.85 -13.32
N SER A 60 6.33 -0.33 -12.69
CA SER A 60 5.19 -1.24 -12.83
C SER A 60 3.99 -0.73 -12.02
N THR A 61 2.80 -1.25 -12.29
CA THR A 61 1.61 -0.98 -11.47
C THR A 61 1.65 -1.63 -10.08
N LEU A 62 2.65 -2.48 -9.82
CA LEU A 62 2.87 -3.21 -8.57
C LEU A 62 4.05 -2.61 -7.78
N THR A 63 4.13 -1.27 -7.74
CA THR A 63 5.25 -0.53 -7.14
C THR A 63 4.78 0.29 -5.95
N GLY A 64 5.41 0.12 -4.79
CA GLY A 64 5.12 0.89 -3.58
C GLY A 64 3.74 0.62 -2.98
N THR A 65 3.04 1.67 -2.54
CA THR A 65 1.65 1.55 -2.10
C THR A 65 0.77 1.62 -3.33
N TYR A 66 0.19 0.50 -3.76
CA TYR A 66 -0.56 0.40 -5.01
C TYR A 66 -1.96 -0.18 -4.80
N LEU A 67 -2.80 -0.03 -5.82
CA LEU A 67 -4.14 -0.61 -5.87
C LEU A 67 -4.15 -1.72 -6.93
N GLU A 68 -4.80 -2.83 -6.61
CA GLU A 68 -4.95 -3.97 -7.50
C GLU A 68 -6.42 -4.21 -7.84
N THR A 69 -6.67 -4.83 -8.99
CA THR A 69 -7.99 -5.31 -9.40
C THR A 69 -7.92 -6.80 -9.67
N SER A 70 -9.06 -7.50 -9.61
CA SER A 70 -9.11 -8.93 -9.91
C SER A 70 -8.69 -9.27 -11.34
N LYS A 71 -8.60 -8.28 -12.25
CA LYS A 71 -7.98 -8.45 -13.57
C LYS A 71 -6.54 -8.97 -13.50
N HIS A 72 -5.85 -8.75 -12.38
CA HIS A 72 -4.53 -9.32 -12.11
C HIS A 72 -4.49 -10.85 -12.27
N TYR A 73 -5.59 -11.55 -11.98
CA TYR A 73 -5.73 -13.00 -12.15
C TYR A 73 -6.80 -13.43 -13.17
N TYR A 74 -7.78 -12.57 -13.45
CA TYR A 74 -8.97 -12.90 -14.21
C TYR A 74 -9.16 -11.92 -15.38
N PRO A 75 -8.68 -12.25 -16.60
CA PRO A 75 -8.60 -11.30 -17.72
C PRO A 75 -9.91 -10.59 -18.09
N GLU A 76 -11.04 -11.24 -17.84
CA GLU A 76 -12.40 -10.76 -18.09
C GLU A 76 -12.90 -9.74 -17.05
N ARG A 77 -12.20 -9.60 -15.92
CA ARG A 77 -12.57 -8.66 -14.86
C ARG A 77 -12.20 -7.21 -15.21
N PRO A 78 -12.87 -6.23 -14.58
CA PRO A 78 -12.62 -4.83 -14.85
C PRO A 78 -11.17 -4.43 -14.56
N SER A 79 -10.56 -3.65 -15.46
CA SER A 79 -9.30 -2.95 -15.19
C SER A 79 -9.52 -1.75 -14.27
N ILE A 80 -8.43 -1.15 -13.78
CA ILE A 80 -8.51 -0.03 -12.82
C ILE A 80 -9.27 1.18 -13.36
N ASP A 81 -9.13 1.49 -14.64
CA ASP A 81 -9.84 2.58 -15.34
C ASP A 81 -11.35 2.32 -15.47
N GLN A 82 -11.80 1.08 -15.24
CA GLN A 82 -13.20 0.68 -15.26
C GLN A 82 -13.82 0.63 -13.85
N VAL A 83 -13.04 0.85 -12.79
CA VAL A 83 -13.56 0.92 -11.42
C VAL A 83 -14.25 2.27 -11.21
N PRO A 84 -15.55 2.30 -10.84
CA PRO A 84 -16.23 3.56 -10.55
C PRO A 84 -15.55 4.32 -9.40
N PRO A 85 -15.31 5.64 -9.52
CA PRO A 85 -14.63 6.41 -8.48
C PRO A 85 -15.29 6.31 -7.10
N ALA A 86 -16.62 6.16 -7.04
CA ALA A 86 -17.36 5.98 -5.79
C ALA A 86 -16.92 4.74 -5.00
N ARG A 87 -16.32 3.72 -5.64
CA ARG A 87 -15.78 2.53 -4.97
C ARG A 87 -14.39 2.73 -4.37
N LEU A 88 -13.76 3.89 -4.59
CA LEU A 88 -12.45 4.24 -4.04
C LEU A 88 -12.58 5.02 -2.72
N PHE A 89 -13.82 5.26 -2.27
CA PHE A 89 -14.14 5.87 -0.99
C PHE A 89 -14.98 4.88 -0.20
N PHE A 90 -14.42 4.38 0.90
CA PHE A 90 -15.03 3.35 1.73
C PHE A 90 -14.74 3.65 3.20
N ASP A 91 -15.67 3.27 4.06
CA ASP A 91 -15.39 3.19 5.48
C ASP A 91 -14.35 2.09 5.71
N THR A 92 -13.43 2.32 6.64
CA THR A 92 -12.29 1.42 6.85
C THR A 92 -12.17 1.04 8.31
N VAL A 93 -12.17 -0.26 8.59
CA VAL A 93 -11.75 -0.81 9.87
C VAL A 93 -10.24 -1.01 9.84
N VAL A 94 -9.52 -0.41 10.79
CA VAL A 94 -8.07 -0.54 10.90
C VAL A 94 -7.72 -1.40 12.11
N LEU A 95 -7.08 -2.53 11.89
CA LEU A 95 -6.64 -3.44 12.94
C LEU A 95 -5.13 -3.34 13.14
N GLN A 96 -4.70 -3.09 14.38
CA GLN A 96 -3.30 -3.21 14.75
C GLN A 96 -3.02 -4.65 15.19
N LEU A 97 -2.42 -5.43 14.30
CA LEU A 97 -2.06 -6.84 14.53
C LEU A 97 -0.58 -7.02 14.23
N PRO A 98 0.34 -6.65 15.15
CA PRO A 98 1.78 -6.76 14.90
C PRO A 98 2.19 -8.19 14.54
N ARG A 99 3.07 -8.32 13.54
CA ARG A 99 3.57 -9.62 13.07
C ARG A 99 5.06 -9.62 12.83
N GLN A 100 5.67 -10.78 13.08
CA GLN A 100 7.04 -11.08 12.69
C GLN A 100 7.12 -11.56 11.24
N ALA A 101 8.35 -11.70 10.72
CA ALA A 101 8.61 -12.23 9.40
C ALA A 101 7.84 -13.55 9.16
N ARG A 102 7.11 -13.60 8.05
CA ARG A 102 6.31 -14.75 7.59
C ARG A 102 5.22 -15.22 8.56
N GLU A 103 4.95 -14.49 9.63
CA GLU A 103 3.91 -14.86 10.58
C GLU A 103 2.53 -14.70 9.95
N HIS A 104 1.64 -15.65 10.20
CA HIS A 104 0.30 -15.62 9.65
C HIS A 104 -0.59 -14.59 10.38
N ILE A 105 -1.40 -13.89 9.61
CA ILE A 105 -2.57 -13.17 10.11
C ILE A 105 -3.72 -14.17 10.17
N THR A 106 -4.05 -14.65 11.37
CA THR A 106 -5.03 -15.72 11.59
C THR A 106 -6.47 -15.22 11.64
N LEU A 107 -7.43 -16.10 11.33
CA LEU A 107 -8.86 -15.83 11.39
C LEU A 107 -9.28 -15.38 12.78
N ASP A 108 -8.82 -16.09 13.82
CA ASP A 108 -9.13 -15.74 15.20
C ASP A 108 -8.63 -14.34 15.56
N ALA A 109 -7.43 -13.96 15.10
CA ALA A 109 -6.87 -12.63 15.33
C ALA A 109 -7.66 -11.53 14.61
N VAL A 110 -8.10 -11.76 13.37
CA VAL A 110 -8.91 -10.80 12.62
C VAL A 110 -10.32 -10.70 13.21
N ARG A 111 -11.01 -11.83 13.38
CA ARG A 111 -12.41 -11.89 13.81
C ARG A 111 -12.61 -11.34 15.22
N SER A 112 -11.67 -11.59 16.14
CA SER A 112 -11.76 -11.03 17.50
C SER A 112 -11.48 -9.54 17.57
N ALA A 113 -10.72 -9.00 16.62
CA ALA A 113 -10.34 -7.59 16.59
C ALA A 113 -11.25 -6.71 15.73
N ALA A 114 -12.16 -7.30 14.93
CA ALA A 114 -13.03 -6.60 13.99
C ALA A 114 -14.52 -6.73 14.31
N PRO A 115 -15.00 -6.39 15.53
CA PRO A 115 -16.41 -6.55 15.89
C PRO A 115 -17.36 -5.66 15.07
N ASP A 116 -16.84 -4.55 14.52
CA ASP A 116 -17.62 -3.54 13.81
C ASP A 116 -17.49 -3.64 12.27
N LEU A 117 -16.77 -4.64 11.75
CA LEU A 117 -16.57 -4.81 10.31
C LEU A 117 -17.89 -5.20 9.62
N CYS A 118 -18.30 -4.41 8.64
CA CYS A 118 -19.53 -4.62 7.88
C CYS A 118 -19.23 -4.97 6.41
N PRO A 119 -20.13 -5.71 5.72
CA PRO A 119 -20.02 -5.91 4.28
C PRO A 119 -19.96 -4.57 3.52
N GLY A 120 -18.90 -4.41 2.72
CA GLY A 120 -18.65 -3.18 1.95
C GLY A 120 -17.56 -2.28 2.53
N ASP A 121 -17.18 -2.48 3.79
CA ASP A 121 -16.04 -1.80 4.40
C ASP A 121 -14.72 -2.29 3.81
N ALA A 122 -13.69 -1.46 3.87
CA ALA A 122 -12.32 -1.93 3.76
C ALA A 122 -11.77 -2.38 5.11
N LEU A 123 -10.88 -3.36 5.07
CA LEU A 123 -10.13 -3.84 6.22
C LEU A 123 -8.64 -3.58 6.01
N LEU A 124 -8.04 -2.76 6.87
CA LEU A 124 -6.60 -2.47 6.86
C LEU A 124 -5.92 -3.16 8.04
N ILE A 125 -4.93 -4.02 7.76
CA ILE A 125 -4.14 -4.71 8.79
C ILE A 125 -2.77 -4.03 8.95
N ALA A 126 -2.59 -3.32 10.06
CA ALA A 126 -1.32 -2.74 10.46
C ALA A 126 -0.48 -3.77 11.23
N THR A 127 0.44 -4.42 10.50
CA THR A 127 1.38 -5.41 11.08
C THR A 127 2.66 -4.79 11.64
N GLY A 128 2.89 -3.50 11.37
CA GLY A 128 4.15 -2.83 11.65
C GLY A 128 5.30 -3.21 10.70
N TRP A 129 4.99 -3.91 9.60
CA TRP A 129 5.96 -4.36 8.59
C TRP A 129 6.54 -3.22 7.74
N ASP A 130 5.86 -2.09 7.69
CA ASP A 130 6.28 -0.84 7.03
C ASP A 130 7.67 -0.36 7.50
N ARG A 131 8.11 -0.73 8.71
CA ARG A 131 9.50 -0.48 9.17
C ARG A 131 10.58 -1.08 8.27
N HIS A 132 10.24 -2.09 7.46
CA HIS A 132 11.14 -2.76 6.53
C HIS A 132 11.08 -2.18 5.11
N TRP A 133 10.39 -1.05 4.87
CA TRP A 133 10.17 -0.46 3.55
C TRP A 133 11.45 -0.25 2.71
N TRP A 134 12.60 -0.04 3.34
CA TRP A 134 13.86 0.15 2.61
C TRP A 134 14.72 -1.12 2.54
N ASN A 135 14.23 -2.24 3.07
CA ASN A 135 14.91 -3.52 3.01
C ASN A 135 14.40 -4.33 1.81
N ARG A 136 15.14 -4.25 0.70
CA ARG A 136 14.80 -4.89 -0.58
C ARG A 136 14.74 -6.41 -0.50
N ASP A 137 15.53 -7.02 0.37
CA ASP A 137 15.63 -8.48 0.50
C ASP A 137 14.50 -9.04 1.38
N LEU A 138 14.03 -8.26 2.36
CA LEU A 138 13.03 -8.71 3.33
C LEU A 138 11.60 -8.29 2.97
N PHE A 139 11.38 -7.06 2.48
CA PHE A 139 10.05 -6.46 2.49
C PHE A 139 9.00 -7.32 1.77
N VAL A 140 9.35 -7.84 0.60
CA VAL A 140 8.47 -8.69 -0.22
C VAL A 140 8.57 -10.17 0.19
N MET A 141 9.77 -10.69 0.38
CA MET A 141 9.98 -12.14 0.53
C MET A 141 9.56 -12.70 1.88
N GLU A 142 9.60 -11.85 2.91
CA GLU A 142 9.45 -12.26 4.30
C GLU A 142 8.20 -11.63 4.95
N SER A 143 7.32 -11.02 4.16
CA SER A 143 6.13 -10.34 4.69
C SER A 143 5.19 -11.27 5.45
N PRO A 144 4.56 -10.79 6.53
CA PRO A 144 3.37 -11.41 7.09
C PRO A 144 2.31 -11.57 6.01
N HIS A 145 1.49 -12.61 6.12
CA HIS A 145 0.44 -12.90 5.14
C HIS A 145 -0.75 -13.55 5.83
N PHE A 146 -1.92 -13.45 5.20
CA PHE A 146 -3.11 -14.06 5.73
C PHE A 146 -3.05 -15.58 5.63
N GLU A 147 -3.62 -16.25 6.62
CA GLU A 147 -4.05 -17.62 6.41
C GLU A 147 -5.26 -17.67 5.47
N ARG A 148 -5.45 -18.80 4.80
CA ARG A 148 -6.58 -19.01 3.89
C ARG A 148 -7.92 -18.74 4.55
N ALA A 149 -8.15 -19.30 5.74
CA ALA A 149 -9.43 -19.19 6.45
C ALA A 149 -9.77 -17.73 6.82
N ALA A 150 -8.75 -16.90 7.11
CA ALA A 150 -8.94 -15.47 7.32
C ALA A 150 -9.40 -14.78 6.05
N MET A 151 -8.74 -15.07 4.91
CA MET A 151 -9.14 -14.48 3.62
C MET A 151 -10.55 -14.91 3.19
N GLU A 152 -10.89 -16.18 3.36
CA GLU A 152 -12.22 -16.70 3.03
C GLU A 152 -13.29 -15.98 3.85
N TRP A 153 -13.07 -15.80 5.16
CA TRP A 153 -14.00 -15.04 6.02
C TRP A 153 -14.07 -13.55 5.67
N ILE A 154 -12.97 -12.92 5.26
CA ILE A 154 -12.94 -11.47 4.91
C ILE A 154 -13.74 -11.17 3.64
N VAL A 155 -13.76 -12.10 2.68
CA VAL A 155 -14.41 -11.88 1.37
C VAL A 155 -15.86 -12.38 1.32
N GLU A 156 -16.30 -13.14 2.32
CA GLU A 156 -17.70 -13.55 2.51
C GLU A 156 -18.58 -12.39 2.97
#